data_AF-A0A6A3LTX9-F1
#
_entry.id   AF-A0A6A3LTX9-F1
#
_cell.length_a   1.000
_cell.length_b   1.000
_cell.length_c   1.000
_cell.angle_alpha   90.00
_cell.angle_beta   90.00
_cell.angle_gamma   90.00
#
_symmetry.space_group_name_H-M   'P 1'
#
loop_
_entity.id
_entity.type
_entity.pdbx_description
1 polymer ?
#
loop_
_entity_poly.entity_id
_entity_poly.type
_entity_poly.pdbx_seq_one_letter_code
_entity_poly.pdbx_strand_id
1 'polypeptide(L)'
;MRDSHEKQLLVAATLVQQRFRATRAGREARRIVARRRREFARETQAAVKVQRHFRRRVQRNKLRLMQAKKLARSRRERAASIQIQRRYRGRRGRRQAFDLREEQRLFFELQQRCAVRVQAQFRRVRALREVARRRNAITDCELAATKLQTLFRARRGRETAGLLALAKQRREQDVAARRLQRHWRARHDRLALVMVAEARRIRNQQRSDAATVLQRAIRTFLLRRRARNIVRELLEVQQRAEEMKRWASTLVQSYWRRRQAHHRVREERKIQRTRWKQLVDTYNQHGAGYGAPFFYNQVNGEIRWRLPRDLLSLTVRPTCAQCETPDSASFECSTCSEFFCDHCDVVVHGGGKRRLHNKRKLFDFYGRRRDYGDGEFPSIWPSEILQDAARGYDFEKLVPRDSYQDMLWEISRFVPVSTGNWDDELAAAKAAEAATSPAVALAFATMLSESASAKPNNTSTIDTDSDGLGRPSGPKHHLLYREQDFDENGVSLWESFYDYGQEEYRYYHRISKRVVTQLPGQAQQ
;
A
#
# COMPACT_ATOMS: atom_id res chain seq x y z
N MET A 1 -50.07 -94.96 271.77
CA MET A 1 -50.75 -95.65 270.65
C MET A 1 -51.42 -94.70 269.62
N ARG A 2 -51.30 -93.36 269.67
CA ARG A 2 -51.91 -92.46 268.66
C ARG A 2 -50.93 -91.72 267.72
N ASP A 3 -49.62 -91.74 267.99
CA ASP A 3 -48.61 -90.94 267.25
C ASP A 3 -48.15 -91.51 265.89
N SER A 4 -48.51 -92.73 265.49
CA SER A 4 -48.05 -93.30 264.21
C SER A 4 -48.98 -93.00 263.02
N HIS A 5 -50.26 -92.72 263.25
CA HIS A 5 -51.24 -92.48 262.18
C HIS A 5 -51.16 -91.08 261.58
N GLU A 6 -50.80 -90.07 262.38
CA GLU A 6 -50.74 -88.68 261.91
C GLU A 6 -49.58 -88.44 260.92
N LYS A 7 -48.47 -89.17 261.10
CA LYS A 7 -47.29 -89.05 260.21
C LYS A 7 -47.52 -89.65 258.83
N GLN A 8 -48.41 -90.63 258.67
CA GLN A 8 -48.68 -91.25 257.37
C GLN A 8 -49.57 -90.39 256.47
N LEU A 9 -50.46 -89.56 257.04
CA LEU A 9 -51.36 -88.70 256.26
C LEU A 9 -50.63 -87.51 255.60
N LEU A 10 -49.61 -86.95 256.26
CA LEU A 10 -48.83 -85.84 255.72
C LEU A 10 -47.96 -86.22 254.51
N VAL A 11 -47.48 -87.47 254.46
CA VAL A 11 -46.69 -87.99 253.33
C VAL A 11 -47.58 -88.19 252.09
N ALA A 12 -48.83 -88.60 252.26
CA ALA A 12 -49.76 -88.75 251.14
C ALA A 12 -50.14 -87.39 250.50
N ALA A 13 -50.32 -86.35 251.32
CA ALA A 13 -50.70 -85.02 250.84
C ALA A 13 -49.62 -84.35 249.97
N THR A 14 -48.34 -84.56 250.28
CA THR A 14 -47.21 -83.96 249.53
C THR A 14 -47.03 -84.58 248.14
N LEU A 15 -47.27 -85.88 247.99
CA LEU A 15 -47.17 -86.59 246.71
C LEU A 15 -48.23 -86.14 245.69
N VAL A 16 -49.46 -85.90 246.15
CA VAL A 16 -50.56 -85.40 245.30
C VAL A 16 -50.26 -83.98 244.82
N GLN A 17 -49.71 -83.12 245.68
CA GLN A 17 -49.37 -81.75 245.32
C GLN A 17 -48.23 -81.65 244.29
N GLN A 18 -47.21 -82.52 244.36
CA GLN A 18 -46.14 -82.56 243.35
C GLN A 18 -46.66 -82.99 241.97
N ARG A 19 -47.53 -83.99 241.92
CA ARG A 19 -48.05 -84.54 240.66
C ARG A 19 -48.90 -83.51 239.91
N PHE A 20 -49.68 -82.70 240.61
CA PHE A 20 -50.50 -81.64 240.00
C PHE A 20 -49.67 -80.49 239.39
N ARG A 21 -48.56 -80.11 240.03
CA ARG A 21 -47.69 -79.03 239.52
C ARG A 21 -47.01 -79.43 238.21
N ALA A 22 -46.59 -80.70 238.07
CA ALA A 22 -45.96 -81.20 236.85
C ALA A 22 -46.93 -81.23 235.64
N THR A 23 -48.18 -81.64 235.82
CA THR A 23 -49.18 -81.66 234.73
C THR A 23 -49.54 -80.26 234.25
N ARG A 24 -49.58 -79.27 235.16
CA ARG A 24 -49.86 -77.88 234.79
C ARG A 24 -48.75 -77.28 233.92
N ALA A 25 -47.48 -77.45 234.31
CA ALA A 25 -46.34 -76.98 233.51
C ALA A 25 -46.30 -77.62 232.11
N GLY A 26 -46.63 -78.91 232.01
CA GLY A 26 -46.68 -79.64 230.74
C GLY A 26 -47.76 -79.16 229.76
N ARG A 27 -48.83 -78.49 230.22
CA ARG A 27 -49.86 -77.90 229.33
C ARG A 27 -49.46 -76.52 228.80
N GLU A 28 -48.76 -75.72 229.59
CA GLU A 28 -48.31 -74.39 229.18
C GLU A 28 -47.24 -74.45 228.07
N ALA A 29 -46.27 -75.36 228.19
CA ALA A 29 -45.23 -75.55 227.18
C ALA A 29 -45.81 -75.88 225.78
N ARG A 30 -46.86 -76.74 225.72
CA ARG A 30 -47.50 -77.12 224.45
C ARG A 30 -48.20 -75.93 223.76
N ARG A 31 -48.78 -75.00 224.53
CA ARG A 31 -49.44 -73.81 223.97
C ARG A 31 -48.44 -72.86 223.30
N ILE A 32 -47.26 -72.67 223.87
CA ILE A 32 -46.22 -71.77 223.33
C ILE A 32 -45.69 -72.29 221.99
N VAL A 33 -45.41 -73.60 221.88
CA VAL A 33 -44.89 -74.21 220.64
C VAL A 33 -45.90 -74.11 219.50
N ALA A 34 -47.19 -74.32 219.77
CA ALA A 34 -48.25 -74.22 218.76
C ALA A 34 -48.37 -72.80 218.17
N ARG A 35 -48.11 -71.75 218.96
CA ARG A 35 -48.14 -70.36 218.49
C ARG A 35 -46.99 -70.07 217.50
N ARG A 36 -45.76 -70.44 217.84
CA ARG A 36 -44.58 -70.22 216.96
C ARG A 36 -44.73 -70.89 215.58
N ARG A 37 -45.30 -72.09 215.52
CA ARG A 37 -45.56 -72.76 214.23
C ARG A 37 -46.49 -71.97 213.32
N ARG A 38 -47.50 -71.27 213.87
CA ARG A 38 -48.45 -70.47 213.07
C ARG A 38 -47.83 -69.20 212.51
N GLU A 39 -46.94 -68.56 213.26
CA GLU A 39 -46.23 -67.34 212.81
C GLU A 39 -45.33 -67.66 211.61
N PHE A 40 -44.51 -68.71 211.67
CA PHE A 40 -43.63 -69.11 210.56
C PHE A 40 -44.37 -69.45 209.24
N ALA A 41 -45.55 -70.07 209.33
CA ALA A 41 -46.36 -70.39 208.16
C ALA A 41 -46.91 -69.13 207.44
N ARG A 42 -47.15 -68.04 208.18
CA ARG A 42 -47.62 -66.77 207.58
C ARG A 42 -46.50 -66.05 206.84
N GLU A 43 -45.30 -66.02 207.40
CA GLU A 43 -44.13 -65.38 206.80
C GLU A 43 -43.73 -66.05 205.47
N THR A 44 -43.75 -67.38 205.42
CA THR A 44 -43.48 -68.15 204.20
C THR A 44 -44.50 -67.89 203.09
N GLN A 45 -45.81 -67.82 203.40
CA GLN A 45 -46.82 -67.47 202.41
C GLN A 45 -46.67 -66.04 201.86
N ALA A 46 -46.27 -65.07 202.70
CA ALA A 46 -46.02 -63.70 202.26
C ALA A 46 -44.87 -63.64 201.24
N ALA A 47 -43.76 -64.35 201.50
CA ALA A 47 -42.61 -64.40 200.61
C ALA A 47 -42.95 -64.97 199.21
N VAL A 48 -43.76 -66.04 199.15
CA VAL A 48 -44.17 -66.67 197.87
C VAL A 48 -45.00 -65.71 197.01
N LYS A 49 -45.89 -64.90 197.62
CA LYS A 49 -46.69 -63.91 196.88
C LYS A 49 -45.81 -62.86 196.20
N VAL A 50 -44.79 -62.34 196.91
CA VAL A 50 -43.85 -61.35 196.36
C VAL A 50 -43.05 -61.93 195.19
N GLN A 51 -42.51 -63.14 195.35
CA GLN A 51 -41.73 -63.81 194.31
C GLN A 51 -42.55 -64.04 193.02
N ARG A 52 -43.83 -64.42 193.12
CA ARG A 52 -44.72 -64.61 191.96
C ARG A 52 -44.94 -63.30 191.20
N HIS A 53 -45.14 -62.19 191.91
CA HIS A 53 -45.42 -60.90 191.30
C HIS A 53 -44.20 -60.35 190.55
N PHE A 54 -43.00 -60.51 191.13
CA PHE A 54 -41.74 -60.12 190.50
C PHE A 54 -41.50 -60.86 189.17
N ARG A 55 -41.65 -62.20 189.16
CA ARG A 55 -41.46 -63.01 187.94
C ARG A 55 -42.40 -62.59 186.80
N ARG A 56 -43.67 -62.26 187.11
CA ARG A 56 -44.64 -61.77 186.10
C ARG A 56 -44.25 -60.41 185.51
N ARG A 57 -43.72 -59.50 186.34
CA ARG A 57 -43.27 -58.17 185.90
C ARG A 57 -42.10 -58.27 184.92
N VAL A 58 -41.12 -59.12 185.23
CA VAL A 58 -39.95 -59.36 184.36
C VAL A 58 -40.39 -59.92 182.99
N GLN A 59 -41.28 -60.92 182.96
CA GLN A 59 -41.79 -61.50 181.71
C GLN A 59 -42.52 -60.46 180.82
N ARG A 60 -43.36 -59.62 181.41
CA ARG A 60 -44.10 -58.55 180.69
C ARG A 60 -43.16 -57.52 180.08
N ASN A 61 -42.12 -57.11 180.81
CA ASN A 61 -41.13 -56.15 180.30
C ASN A 61 -40.36 -56.74 179.11
N LYS A 62 -39.96 -58.02 179.17
CA LYS A 62 -39.28 -58.70 178.05
C LYS A 62 -40.16 -58.72 176.78
N LEU A 63 -41.45 -59.03 176.90
CA LEU A 63 -42.37 -59.06 175.76
C LEU A 63 -42.57 -57.67 175.12
N ARG A 64 -42.75 -56.62 175.94
CA ARG A 64 -42.88 -55.24 175.44
C ARG A 64 -41.66 -54.82 174.61
N LEU A 65 -40.46 -55.18 175.07
CA LEU A 65 -39.21 -54.82 174.40
C LEU A 65 -39.05 -55.55 173.05
N MET A 66 -39.45 -56.82 172.98
CA MET A 66 -39.46 -57.58 171.72
C MET A 66 -40.46 -57.03 170.71
N GLN A 67 -41.67 -56.65 171.16
CA GLN A 67 -42.67 -56.01 170.30
C GLN A 67 -42.17 -54.66 169.76
N ALA A 68 -41.57 -53.83 170.61
CA ALA A 68 -40.97 -52.56 170.20
C ALA A 68 -39.86 -52.75 169.15
N LYS A 69 -38.97 -53.75 169.33
CA LYS A 69 -37.91 -54.07 168.37
C LYS A 69 -38.46 -54.52 167.02
N LYS A 70 -39.51 -55.36 167.00
CA LYS A 70 -40.17 -55.82 165.77
C LYS A 70 -40.82 -54.65 165.01
N LEU A 71 -41.51 -53.75 165.71
CA LEU A 71 -42.13 -52.58 165.11
C LEU A 71 -41.10 -51.61 164.53
N ALA A 72 -39.99 -51.38 165.24
CA ALA A 72 -38.89 -50.54 164.76
C ALA A 72 -38.23 -51.11 163.49
N ARG A 73 -38.04 -52.42 163.40
CA ARG A 73 -37.52 -53.09 162.20
C ARG A 73 -38.45 -52.90 160.99
N SER A 74 -39.76 -53.13 161.17
CA SER A 74 -40.74 -52.95 160.08
C SER A 74 -40.80 -51.50 159.59
N ARG A 75 -40.68 -50.51 160.49
CA ARG A 75 -40.57 -49.09 160.11
C ARG A 75 -39.33 -48.80 159.26
N ARG A 76 -38.16 -49.37 159.61
CA ARG A 76 -36.93 -49.20 158.82
C ARG A 76 -37.04 -49.84 157.44
N GLU A 77 -37.60 -51.04 157.34
CA GLU A 77 -37.81 -51.74 156.06
C GLU A 77 -38.74 -50.95 155.14
N ARG A 78 -39.84 -50.38 155.67
CA ARG A 78 -40.74 -49.49 154.90
C ARG A 78 -40.06 -48.18 154.48
N ALA A 79 -39.27 -47.56 155.36
CA ALA A 79 -38.55 -46.34 155.00
C ALA A 79 -37.51 -46.59 153.89
N ALA A 80 -36.79 -47.71 153.96
CA ALA A 80 -35.83 -48.12 152.95
C ALA A 80 -36.51 -48.39 151.59
N SER A 81 -37.65 -49.09 151.57
CA SER A 81 -38.38 -49.35 150.33
C SER A 81 -38.89 -48.05 149.67
N ILE A 82 -39.41 -47.10 150.46
CA ILE A 82 -39.83 -45.78 149.97
C ILE A 82 -38.64 -45.02 149.36
N GLN A 83 -37.46 -45.06 149.99
CA GLN A 83 -36.25 -44.41 149.45
C GLN A 83 -35.81 -45.02 148.12
N ILE A 84 -35.83 -46.35 147.99
CA ILE A 84 -35.51 -47.06 146.74
C ILE A 84 -36.50 -46.67 145.64
N GLN A 85 -37.81 -46.71 145.94
CA GLN A 85 -38.86 -46.33 145.00
C GLN A 85 -38.73 -44.86 144.56
N ARG A 86 -38.42 -43.93 145.47
CA ARG A 86 -38.20 -42.51 145.15
C ARG A 86 -37.00 -42.33 144.22
N ARG A 87 -35.87 -43.00 144.51
CA ARG A 87 -34.67 -42.95 143.65
C ARG A 87 -34.94 -43.53 142.26
N TYR A 88 -35.63 -44.66 142.19
CA TYR A 88 -35.98 -45.30 140.91
C TYR A 88 -36.92 -44.42 140.07
N ARG A 89 -38.01 -43.91 140.64
CA ARG A 89 -38.94 -43.00 139.95
C ARG A 89 -38.23 -41.74 139.46
N GLY A 90 -37.37 -41.15 140.28
CA GLY A 90 -36.55 -39.99 139.90
C GLY A 90 -35.55 -40.28 138.77
N ARG A 91 -34.86 -41.44 138.81
CA ARG A 91 -33.95 -41.87 137.73
C ARG A 91 -34.70 -42.13 136.44
N ARG A 92 -35.85 -42.84 136.51
CA ARG A 92 -36.70 -43.13 135.34
C ARG A 92 -37.19 -41.84 134.69
N GLY A 93 -37.69 -40.87 135.48
CA GLY A 93 -38.12 -39.57 134.94
C GLY A 93 -37.00 -38.78 134.29
N ARG A 94 -35.80 -38.75 134.90
CA ARG A 94 -34.63 -38.10 134.29
C ARG A 94 -34.18 -38.76 132.99
N ARG A 95 -34.24 -40.09 132.92
CA ARG A 95 -33.90 -40.82 131.70
C ARG A 95 -34.88 -40.51 130.58
N GLN A 96 -36.18 -40.58 130.86
CA GLN A 96 -37.22 -40.18 129.89
C GLN A 96 -37.05 -38.74 129.40
N ALA A 97 -36.73 -37.79 130.30
CA ALA A 97 -36.47 -36.41 129.91
C ALA A 97 -35.19 -36.24 129.08
N PHE A 98 -34.17 -37.07 129.31
CA PHE A 98 -32.96 -37.10 128.48
C PHE A 98 -33.29 -37.66 127.09
N ASP A 99 -33.95 -38.82 127.02
CA ASP A 99 -34.32 -39.49 125.78
C ASP A 99 -35.18 -38.54 124.89
N LEU A 100 -36.20 -37.88 125.46
CA LEU A 100 -37.02 -36.91 124.73
C LEU A 100 -36.21 -35.70 124.21
N ARG A 101 -35.23 -35.22 124.97
CA ARG A 101 -34.35 -34.12 124.51
C ARG A 101 -33.42 -34.57 123.39
N GLU A 102 -32.94 -35.81 123.47
CA GLU A 102 -32.10 -36.41 122.43
C GLU A 102 -32.88 -36.62 121.14
N GLU A 103 -34.10 -37.17 121.22
CA GLU A 103 -35.02 -37.31 120.09
C GLU A 103 -35.33 -35.95 119.44
N GLN A 104 -35.60 -34.91 120.23
CA GLN A 104 -35.81 -33.56 119.71
C GLN A 104 -34.58 -33.01 118.99
N ARG A 105 -33.38 -33.20 119.54
CA ARG A 105 -32.12 -32.77 118.88
C ARG A 105 -31.93 -33.47 117.54
N LEU A 106 -32.09 -34.79 117.51
CA LEU A 106 -31.97 -35.59 116.30
C LEU A 106 -33.00 -35.18 115.24
N PHE A 107 -34.25 -34.90 115.65
CA PHE A 107 -35.27 -34.39 114.76
C PHE A 107 -34.88 -33.04 114.13
N PHE A 108 -34.39 -32.08 114.92
CA PHE A 108 -33.94 -30.79 114.40
C PHE A 108 -32.72 -30.92 113.47
N GLU A 109 -31.76 -31.79 113.80
CA GLU A 109 -30.61 -32.06 112.92
C GLU A 109 -31.05 -32.64 111.57
N LEU A 110 -31.98 -33.60 111.57
CA LEU A 110 -32.55 -34.15 110.34
C LEU A 110 -33.29 -33.09 109.54
N GLN A 111 -34.08 -32.25 110.21
CA GLN A 111 -34.80 -31.15 109.57
C GLN A 111 -33.84 -30.17 108.90
N GLN A 112 -32.75 -29.78 109.59
CA GLN A 112 -31.70 -28.91 109.02
C GLN A 112 -31.00 -29.56 107.84
N ARG A 113 -30.60 -30.84 107.92
CA ARG A 113 -29.97 -31.56 106.81
C ARG A 113 -30.89 -31.63 105.59
N CYS A 114 -32.17 -31.93 105.78
CA CYS A 114 -33.17 -31.94 104.72
C CYS A 114 -33.35 -30.54 104.10
N ALA A 115 -33.43 -29.49 104.93
CA ALA A 115 -33.52 -28.11 104.45
C ALA A 115 -32.31 -27.71 103.60
N VAL A 116 -31.08 -28.03 104.05
CA VAL A 116 -29.85 -27.78 103.28
C VAL A 116 -29.85 -28.52 101.95
N ARG A 117 -30.28 -29.79 101.92
CA ARG A 117 -30.40 -30.56 100.67
C ARG A 117 -31.38 -29.92 99.68
N VAL A 118 -32.55 -29.50 100.16
CA VAL A 118 -33.56 -28.83 99.33
C VAL A 118 -33.03 -27.49 98.81
N GLN A 119 -32.41 -26.68 99.68
CA GLN A 119 -31.82 -25.40 99.30
C GLN A 119 -30.68 -25.55 98.29
N ALA A 120 -29.79 -26.53 98.47
CA ALA A 120 -28.71 -26.83 97.53
C ALA A 120 -29.25 -27.24 96.16
N GLN A 121 -30.27 -28.11 96.13
CA GLN A 121 -30.92 -28.53 94.89
C GLN A 121 -31.62 -27.37 94.19
N PHE A 122 -32.32 -26.50 94.93
CA PHE A 122 -32.96 -25.31 94.35
C PHE A 122 -31.94 -24.35 93.74
N ARG A 123 -30.83 -24.06 94.45
CA ARG A 123 -29.73 -23.22 93.95
C ARG A 123 -29.12 -23.83 92.68
N ARG A 124 -28.88 -25.14 92.66
CA ARG A 124 -28.37 -25.86 91.48
C ARG A 124 -29.31 -25.75 90.29
N VAL A 125 -30.60 -26.04 90.46
CA VAL A 125 -31.60 -25.97 89.38
C VAL A 125 -31.71 -24.54 88.84
N ARG A 126 -31.73 -23.54 89.73
CA ARG A 126 -31.75 -22.13 89.34
C ARG A 126 -30.53 -21.76 88.50
N ALA A 127 -29.33 -22.12 88.95
CA ALA A 127 -28.09 -21.85 88.22
C ALA A 127 -28.08 -22.53 86.83
N LEU A 128 -28.51 -23.79 86.75
CA LEU A 128 -28.61 -24.50 85.47
C LEU A 128 -29.62 -23.83 84.51
N ARG A 129 -30.77 -23.36 85.01
CA ARG A 129 -31.75 -22.62 84.20
C ARG A 129 -31.21 -21.26 83.74
N GLU A 130 -30.44 -20.56 84.55
CA GLU A 130 -29.81 -19.30 84.17
C GLU A 130 -28.75 -19.53 83.07
N VAL A 131 -27.92 -20.57 83.21
CA VAL A 131 -26.93 -20.95 82.18
C VAL A 131 -27.63 -21.39 80.88
N ALA A 132 -28.68 -22.21 80.96
CA ALA A 132 -29.44 -22.63 79.79
C ALA A 132 -30.08 -21.44 79.07
N ARG A 133 -30.66 -20.47 79.80
CA ARG A 133 -31.21 -19.24 79.21
C ARG A 133 -30.14 -18.41 78.49
N ARG A 134 -28.95 -18.26 79.08
CA ARG A 134 -27.83 -17.55 78.43
C ARG A 134 -27.37 -18.25 77.17
N ARG A 135 -27.23 -19.58 77.20
CA ARG A 135 -26.87 -20.38 76.02
C ARG A 135 -27.91 -20.23 74.92
N ASN A 136 -29.19 -20.38 75.25
CA ASN A 136 -30.27 -20.24 74.28
C ASN A 136 -30.30 -18.83 73.66
N ALA A 137 -30.09 -17.78 74.46
CA ALA A 137 -30.01 -16.42 73.94
C ALA A 137 -28.84 -16.23 72.95
N ILE A 138 -27.67 -16.82 73.24
CA ILE A 138 -26.52 -16.79 72.32
C ILE A 138 -26.87 -17.55 71.02
N THR A 139 -27.44 -18.76 71.12
CA THR A 139 -27.80 -19.54 69.94
C THR A 139 -28.88 -18.85 69.09
N ASP A 140 -29.82 -18.16 69.72
CA ASP A 140 -30.85 -17.39 69.02
C ASP A 140 -30.24 -16.19 68.29
N CYS A 141 -29.30 -15.49 68.93
CA CYS A 141 -28.53 -14.41 68.29
C CYS A 141 -27.69 -14.93 67.11
N GLU A 142 -27.01 -16.06 67.26
CA GLU A 142 -26.22 -16.69 66.19
C GLU A 142 -27.12 -17.14 65.03
N LEU A 143 -28.28 -17.73 65.31
CA LEU A 143 -29.25 -18.13 64.31
C LEU A 143 -29.82 -16.91 63.56
N ALA A 144 -30.12 -15.83 64.28
CA ALA A 144 -30.56 -14.58 63.66
C ALA A 144 -29.47 -13.96 62.78
N ALA A 145 -28.22 -13.95 63.26
CA ALA A 145 -27.07 -13.44 62.51
C ALA A 145 -26.83 -14.26 61.24
N THR A 146 -26.87 -15.59 61.32
CA THR A 146 -26.70 -16.47 60.15
C THR A 146 -27.84 -16.29 59.14
N LYS A 147 -29.10 -16.15 59.57
CA LYS A 147 -30.22 -15.80 58.68
C LYS A 147 -30.01 -14.46 57.97
N LEU A 148 -29.57 -13.43 58.69
CA LEU A 148 -29.28 -12.12 58.09
C LEU A 148 -28.11 -12.19 57.10
N GLN A 149 -27.05 -12.92 57.46
CA GLN A 149 -25.87 -13.09 56.61
C GLN A 149 -26.19 -13.87 55.33
N THR A 150 -27.00 -14.93 55.40
CA THR A 150 -27.42 -15.69 54.20
C THR A 150 -28.27 -14.83 53.27
N LEU A 151 -29.23 -14.06 53.82
CA LEU A 151 -30.03 -13.11 53.04
C LEU A 151 -29.17 -12.02 52.40
N PHE A 152 -28.22 -11.44 53.15
CA PHE A 152 -27.30 -10.43 52.64
C PHE A 152 -26.43 -10.97 51.50
N ARG A 153 -25.81 -12.14 51.70
CA ARG A 153 -24.99 -12.80 50.66
C ARG A 153 -25.81 -13.13 49.42
N ALA A 154 -27.03 -13.64 49.58
CA ALA A 154 -27.94 -13.92 48.47
C ALA A 154 -28.34 -12.64 47.72
N ARG A 155 -28.67 -11.56 48.44
CA ARG A 155 -28.94 -10.25 47.84
C ARG A 155 -27.73 -9.74 47.05
N ARG A 156 -26.55 -9.78 47.64
CA ARG A 156 -25.31 -9.33 46.98
C ARG A 156 -24.96 -10.17 45.75
N GLY A 157 -25.19 -11.49 45.83
CA GLY A 157 -25.07 -12.40 44.70
C GLY A 157 -26.04 -12.05 43.56
N ARG A 158 -27.30 -11.72 43.87
CA ARG A 158 -28.28 -11.28 42.87
C ARG A 158 -27.93 -9.93 42.25
N GLU A 159 -27.49 -8.96 43.05
CA GLU A 159 -27.05 -7.64 42.54
C GLU A 159 -25.87 -7.79 41.57
N THR A 160 -24.85 -8.58 41.93
CA THR A 160 -23.69 -8.85 41.08
C THR A 160 -24.06 -9.62 39.81
N ALA A 161 -24.91 -10.65 39.92
CA ALA A 161 -25.44 -11.37 38.76
C ALA A 161 -26.26 -10.46 37.83
N GLY A 162 -27.06 -9.54 38.39
CA GLY A 162 -27.81 -8.54 37.64
C GLY A 162 -26.90 -7.58 36.86
N LEU A 163 -25.82 -7.10 37.50
CA LEU A 163 -24.82 -6.27 36.81
C LEU A 163 -24.11 -7.03 35.69
N LEU A 164 -23.75 -8.30 35.91
CA LEU A 164 -23.15 -9.15 34.87
C LEU A 164 -24.12 -9.41 33.72
N ALA A 165 -25.41 -9.61 34.00
CA ALA A 165 -26.45 -9.77 32.99
C ALA A 165 -26.60 -8.51 32.13
N LEU A 166 -26.62 -7.33 32.75
CA LEU A 166 -26.64 -6.04 32.03
C LEU A 166 -25.38 -5.84 31.18
N ALA A 167 -24.20 -6.19 31.71
CA ALA A 167 -22.95 -6.13 30.96
C ALA A 167 -22.95 -7.09 29.76
N LYS A 168 -23.47 -8.31 29.94
CA LYS A 168 -23.67 -9.28 28.85
C LYS A 168 -24.62 -8.76 27.79
N GLN A 169 -25.77 -8.20 28.20
CA GLN A 169 -26.76 -7.61 27.29
C GLN A 169 -26.15 -6.46 26.48
N ARG A 170 -25.37 -5.57 27.11
CA ARG A 170 -24.65 -4.49 26.38
C ARG A 170 -23.66 -5.05 25.37
N ARG A 171 -22.88 -6.08 25.74
CA ARG A 171 -21.96 -6.74 24.80
C ARG A 171 -22.71 -7.37 23.62
N GLU A 172 -23.85 -8.00 23.86
CA GLU A 172 -24.70 -8.56 22.80
C GLU A 172 -25.25 -7.46 21.87
N GLN A 173 -25.69 -6.33 22.43
CA GLN A 173 -26.10 -5.15 21.67
C GLN A 173 -24.95 -4.57 20.83
N ASP A 174 -23.75 -4.46 21.39
CA ASP A 174 -22.56 -4.01 20.66
C ASP A 174 -22.21 -4.95 19.51
N VAL A 175 -22.27 -6.26 19.73
CA VAL A 175 -22.05 -7.27 18.69
C VAL A 175 -23.10 -7.18 17.59
N ALA A 176 -24.38 -7.00 17.96
CA ALA A 176 -25.46 -6.79 17.01
C ALA A 176 -25.27 -5.51 16.18
N ALA A 177 -24.90 -4.40 16.83
CA ALA A 177 -24.60 -3.13 16.17
C ALA A 177 -23.42 -3.27 15.20
N ARG A 178 -22.35 -3.96 15.58
CA ARG A 178 -21.20 -4.24 14.69
C ARG A 178 -21.61 -5.09 13.48
N ARG A 179 -22.50 -6.07 13.65
CA ARG A 179 -23.03 -6.87 12.53
C ARG A 179 -23.81 -6.00 11.55
N LEU A 180 -24.68 -5.14 12.06
CA LEU A 180 -25.45 -4.19 11.25
C LEU A 180 -24.52 -3.22 10.49
N GLN A 181 -23.56 -2.63 11.19
CA GLN A 181 -22.55 -1.73 10.61
C GLN A 181 -21.74 -2.44 9.52
N ARG A 182 -21.29 -3.67 9.75
CA ARG A 182 -20.57 -4.47 8.75
C ARG A 182 -21.42 -4.71 7.51
N HIS A 183 -22.69 -5.06 7.67
CA HIS A 183 -23.60 -5.29 6.54
C HIS A 183 -23.88 -4.00 5.76
N TRP A 184 -24.07 -2.89 6.47
CA TRP A 184 -24.25 -1.57 5.85
C TRP A 184 -23.03 -1.14 5.05
N ARG A 185 -21.82 -1.24 5.64
CA ARG A 185 -20.55 -0.93 4.94
C ARG A 185 -20.38 -1.80 3.70
N ALA A 186 -20.57 -3.11 3.82
CA ALA A 186 -20.47 -4.02 2.67
C ALA A 186 -21.48 -3.69 1.56
N ARG A 187 -22.71 -3.29 1.90
CA ARG A 187 -23.71 -2.85 0.92
C ARG A 187 -23.31 -1.52 0.27
N HIS A 188 -22.85 -0.57 1.07
CA HIS A 188 -22.34 0.71 0.59
C HIS A 188 -21.18 0.52 -0.39
N ASP A 189 -20.20 -0.33 -0.05
CA ASP A 189 -19.05 -0.63 -0.92
C ASP A 189 -19.48 -1.32 -2.22
N ARG A 190 -20.45 -2.24 -2.17
CA ARG A 190 -21.02 -2.85 -3.39
C ARG A 190 -21.67 -1.81 -4.29
N LEU A 191 -22.46 -0.90 -3.73
CA LEU A 191 -23.09 0.18 -4.51
C LEU A 191 -22.01 1.10 -5.11
N ALA A 192 -20.99 1.46 -4.35
CA ALA A 192 -19.85 2.24 -4.86
C ALA A 192 -19.13 1.52 -6.02
N LEU A 193 -18.91 0.20 -5.91
CA LEU A 193 -18.33 -0.58 -7.01
C LEU A 193 -19.22 -0.61 -8.25
N VAL A 194 -20.54 -0.75 -8.09
CA VAL A 194 -21.50 -0.68 -9.20
C VAL A 194 -21.43 0.70 -9.88
N MET A 195 -21.47 1.78 -9.11
CA MET A 195 -21.34 3.15 -9.64
C MET A 195 -20.02 3.35 -10.39
N VAL A 196 -18.89 2.88 -9.84
CA VAL A 196 -17.58 2.96 -10.51
C VAL A 196 -17.56 2.12 -11.80
N ALA A 197 -18.16 0.93 -11.80
CA ALA A 197 -18.25 0.08 -12.97
C ALA A 197 -19.11 0.72 -14.08
N GLU A 198 -20.24 1.33 -13.72
CA GLU A 198 -21.08 2.09 -14.65
C GLU A 198 -20.35 3.31 -15.21
N ALA A 199 -19.66 4.09 -14.38
CA ALA A 199 -18.86 5.22 -14.83
C ALA A 199 -17.71 4.79 -15.77
N ARG A 200 -17.12 3.61 -15.56
CA ARG A 200 -16.15 3.02 -16.50
C ARG A 200 -16.83 2.58 -17.81
N ARG A 201 -18.01 1.96 -17.74
CA ARG A 201 -18.78 1.55 -18.92
C ARG A 201 -19.12 2.77 -19.79
N ILE A 202 -19.63 3.85 -19.20
CA ILE A 202 -19.96 5.09 -19.91
C ILE A 202 -18.72 5.68 -20.59
N ARG A 203 -17.58 5.79 -19.87
CA ARG A 203 -16.33 6.28 -20.46
C ARG A 203 -15.83 5.40 -21.61
N ASN A 204 -15.94 4.09 -21.49
CA ASN A 204 -15.56 3.17 -22.56
C ASN A 204 -16.47 3.30 -23.78
N GLN A 205 -17.78 3.48 -23.58
CA GLN A 205 -18.72 3.78 -24.67
C GLN A 205 -18.33 5.08 -25.38
N GLN A 206 -18.09 6.17 -24.65
CA GLN A 206 -17.64 7.43 -25.24
C GLN A 206 -16.34 7.28 -26.05
N ARG A 207 -15.38 6.48 -25.57
CA ARG A 207 -14.15 6.17 -26.31
C ARG A 207 -14.42 5.37 -27.58
N SER A 208 -15.27 4.36 -27.52
CA SER A 208 -15.68 3.57 -28.68
C SER A 208 -16.40 4.43 -29.71
N ASP A 209 -17.33 5.27 -29.29
CA ASP A 209 -18.07 6.18 -30.16
C ASP A 209 -17.12 7.17 -30.84
N ALA A 210 -16.21 7.79 -30.08
CA ALA A 210 -15.17 8.66 -30.64
C ALA A 210 -14.27 7.92 -31.65
N ALA A 211 -13.90 6.67 -31.36
CA ALA A 211 -13.12 5.83 -32.27
C ALA A 211 -13.89 5.54 -33.57
N THR A 212 -15.20 5.28 -33.50
CA THR A 212 -16.02 5.08 -34.71
C THR A 212 -16.08 6.34 -35.59
N VAL A 213 -16.21 7.52 -34.98
CA VAL A 213 -16.19 8.81 -35.69
C VAL A 213 -14.84 9.00 -36.39
N LEU A 214 -13.73 8.77 -35.69
CA LEU A 214 -12.38 8.86 -36.25
C LEU A 214 -12.17 7.85 -37.39
N GLN A 215 -12.56 6.59 -37.20
CA GLN A 215 -12.46 5.56 -38.23
C GLN A 215 -13.25 5.94 -39.49
N ARG A 216 -14.46 6.49 -39.32
CA ARG A 216 -15.30 6.97 -40.44
C ARG A 216 -14.63 8.12 -41.17
N ALA A 217 -14.09 9.10 -40.45
CA ALA A 217 -13.38 10.23 -41.02
C ALA A 217 -12.12 9.79 -41.79
N ILE A 218 -11.31 8.91 -41.21
CA ILE A 218 -10.11 8.35 -41.84
C ILE A 218 -10.48 7.55 -43.08
N ARG A 219 -11.52 6.71 -43.03
CA ARG A 219 -11.99 5.94 -44.19
C ARG A 219 -12.41 6.87 -45.33
N THR A 220 -13.18 7.92 -45.05
CA THR A 220 -13.57 8.92 -46.05
C THR A 220 -12.36 9.68 -46.60
N PHE A 221 -11.40 10.06 -45.76
CA PHE A 221 -10.16 10.70 -46.19
C PHE A 221 -9.35 9.81 -47.14
N LEU A 222 -9.16 8.53 -46.78
CA LEU A 222 -8.43 7.57 -47.61
C LEU A 222 -9.15 7.32 -48.94
N LEU A 223 -10.49 7.25 -48.94
CA LEU A 223 -11.28 7.14 -50.18
C LEU A 223 -11.11 8.37 -51.07
N ARG A 224 -11.19 9.59 -50.50
CA ARG A 224 -10.98 10.83 -51.25
C ARG A 224 -9.55 10.91 -51.80
N ARG A 225 -8.54 10.49 -51.03
CA ARG A 225 -7.15 10.44 -51.47
C ARG A 225 -6.97 9.47 -52.64
N ARG A 226 -7.53 8.26 -52.56
CA ARG A 226 -7.51 7.29 -53.67
C ARG A 226 -8.19 7.84 -54.92
N ALA A 227 -9.38 8.43 -54.78
CA ALA A 227 -10.10 9.03 -55.90
C ALA A 227 -9.29 10.15 -56.57
N ARG A 228 -8.65 11.04 -55.79
CA ARG A 228 -7.77 12.09 -56.32
C ARG A 228 -6.56 11.52 -57.08
N ASN A 229 -5.96 10.45 -56.57
CA ASN A 229 -4.85 9.79 -57.26
C ASN A 229 -5.29 9.18 -58.59
N ILE A 230 -6.42 8.48 -58.63
CA ILE A 230 -6.98 7.91 -59.86
C ILE A 230 -7.26 9.03 -60.89
N VAL A 231 -7.89 10.13 -60.45
CA VAL A 231 -8.16 11.28 -61.34
C VAL A 231 -6.86 11.86 -61.89
N ARG A 232 -5.81 11.98 -61.06
CA ARG A 232 -4.49 12.46 -61.51
C ARG A 232 -3.87 11.51 -62.53
N GLU A 233 -3.86 10.21 -62.27
CA GLU A 233 -3.34 9.20 -63.21
C GLU A 233 -4.07 9.27 -64.56
N LEU A 234 -5.39 9.43 -64.56
CA LEU A 234 -6.17 9.58 -65.79
C LEU A 234 -5.80 10.87 -66.55
N LEU A 235 -5.61 11.98 -65.85
CA LEU A 235 -5.17 13.24 -66.47
C LEU A 235 -3.76 13.12 -67.05
N GLU A 236 -2.84 12.45 -66.37
CA GLU A 236 -1.49 12.18 -66.89
C GLU A 236 -1.53 11.32 -68.15
N VAL A 237 -2.40 10.31 -68.22
CA VAL A 237 -2.60 9.50 -69.43
C VAL A 237 -3.14 10.36 -70.58
N GLN A 238 -4.10 11.25 -70.32
CA GLN A 238 -4.61 12.18 -71.33
C GLN A 238 -3.50 13.13 -71.84
N GLN A 239 -2.70 13.70 -70.93
CA GLN A 239 -1.58 14.57 -71.30
C GLN A 239 -0.56 13.84 -72.17
N ARG A 240 -0.15 12.62 -71.79
CA ARG A 240 0.77 11.79 -72.61
C ARG A 240 0.20 11.50 -74.00
N ALA A 241 -1.11 11.28 -74.11
CA ALA A 241 -1.75 11.06 -75.41
C ALA A 241 -1.74 12.33 -76.27
N GLU A 242 -1.93 13.51 -75.68
CA GLU A 242 -1.78 14.79 -76.38
C GLU A 242 -0.33 15.06 -76.80
N GLU A 243 0.63 14.84 -75.90
CA GLU A 243 2.06 14.95 -76.20
C GLU A 243 2.46 14.02 -77.35
N MET A 244 1.97 12.78 -77.35
CA MET A 244 2.20 11.83 -78.44
C MET A 244 1.64 12.33 -79.77
N LYS A 245 0.45 12.96 -79.76
CA LYS A 245 -0.12 13.59 -80.97
C LYS A 245 0.74 14.76 -81.45
N ARG A 246 1.23 15.62 -80.54
CA ARG A 246 2.13 16.74 -80.86
C ARG A 246 3.49 16.26 -81.38
N TRP A 247 4.05 15.21 -80.79
CA TRP A 247 5.28 14.60 -81.25
C TRP A 247 5.11 14.01 -82.66
N ALA A 248 4.03 13.26 -82.88
CA ALA A 248 3.72 12.68 -84.18
C ALA A 248 3.49 13.75 -85.25
N SER A 249 2.76 14.83 -84.94
CA SER A 249 2.55 15.95 -85.87
C SER A 249 3.87 16.65 -86.20
N THR A 250 4.73 16.88 -85.21
CA THR A 250 6.06 17.44 -85.40
C THR A 250 6.92 16.56 -86.30
N LEU A 251 6.88 15.23 -86.11
CA LEU A 251 7.63 14.28 -86.93
C LEU A 251 7.17 14.30 -88.39
N VAL A 252 5.85 14.26 -88.62
CA VAL A 252 5.25 14.37 -89.97
C VAL A 252 5.62 15.69 -90.63
N GLN A 253 5.50 16.81 -89.90
CA GLN A 253 5.86 18.14 -90.41
C GLN A 253 7.35 18.23 -90.77
N SER A 254 8.24 17.71 -89.92
CA SER A 254 9.69 17.72 -90.18
C SER A 254 10.07 16.91 -91.42
N TYR A 255 9.44 15.74 -91.60
CA TYR A 255 9.64 14.89 -92.76
C TYR A 255 9.16 15.58 -94.04
N TRP A 256 7.97 16.19 -94.01
CA TRP A 256 7.42 16.91 -95.15
C TRP A 256 8.28 18.11 -95.55
N ARG A 257 8.71 18.93 -94.58
CA ARG A 257 9.62 20.07 -94.83
C ARG A 257 10.95 19.61 -95.43
N ARG A 258 11.52 18.51 -94.92
CA ARG A 258 12.74 17.91 -95.47
C ARG A 258 12.53 17.43 -96.92
N ARG A 259 11.44 16.72 -97.19
CA ARG A 259 11.10 16.24 -98.54
C ARG A 259 10.93 17.40 -99.52
N GLN A 260 10.25 18.47 -99.11
CA GLN A 260 10.09 19.69 -99.90
C GLN A 260 11.45 20.36 -100.18
N ALA A 261 12.32 20.49 -99.17
CA ALA A 261 13.66 21.01 -99.35
C ALA A 261 14.49 20.18 -100.35
N HIS A 262 14.45 18.84 -100.26
CA HIS A 262 15.13 17.97 -101.23
C HIS A 262 14.61 18.16 -102.66
N HIS A 263 13.30 18.29 -102.85
CA HIS A 263 12.74 18.59 -104.18
C HIS A 263 13.24 19.92 -104.72
N ARG A 264 13.24 20.99 -103.91
CA ARG A 264 13.77 22.31 -104.31
C ARG A 264 15.24 22.25 -104.70
N VAL A 265 16.10 21.64 -103.87
CA VAL A 265 17.54 21.50 -104.15
C VAL A 265 17.78 20.68 -105.43
N ARG A 266 16.98 19.63 -105.68
CA ARG A 266 17.10 18.83 -106.91
C ARG A 266 16.76 19.64 -108.15
N GLU A 267 15.70 20.44 -108.11
CA GLU A 267 15.33 21.34 -109.21
C GLU A 267 16.39 22.44 -109.42
N GLU A 268 16.90 23.06 -108.35
CA GLU A 268 17.98 24.05 -108.45
C GLU A 268 19.24 23.47 -109.10
N ARG A 269 19.68 22.26 -108.71
CA ARG A 269 20.81 21.57 -109.33
C ARG A 269 20.55 21.25 -110.81
N LYS A 270 19.32 20.88 -111.18
CA LYS A 270 18.93 20.63 -112.57
C LYS A 270 19.03 21.91 -113.40
N ILE A 271 18.51 23.02 -112.86
CA ILE A 271 18.59 24.35 -113.48
C ILE A 271 20.05 24.78 -113.67
N GLN A 272 20.91 24.61 -112.65
CA GLN A 272 22.35 24.93 -112.73
C GLN A 272 23.06 24.14 -113.84
N ARG A 273 22.75 22.84 -114.02
CA ARG A 273 23.31 22.02 -115.11
C ARG A 273 22.94 22.54 -116.49
N THR A 274 21.69 22.94 -116.68
CA THR A 274 21.19 23.36 -118.00
C THR A 274 21.62 24.76 -118.41
N ARG A 275 22.14 25.58 -117.48
CA ARG A 275 22.59 26.96 -117.77
C ARG A 275 23.82 27.03 -118.66
N TRP A 276 24.73 26.06 -118.56
CA TRP A 276 26.02 26.12 -119.23
C TRP A 276 26.12 25.05 -120.32
N LYS A 277 26.50 25.42 -121.53
CA LYS A 277 26.71 24.53 -122.68
C LYS A 277 28.18 24.52 -123.07
N GLN A 278 28.77 23.34 -123.19
CA GLN A 278 30.11 23.22 -123.76
C GLN A 278 30.02 23.29 -125.30
N LEU A 279 30.80 24.16 -125.90
CA LEU A 279 30.92 24.41 -127.34
C LEU A 279 32.41 24.38 -127.73
N VAL A 280 32.70 24.35 -129.02
CA VAL A 280 34.07 24.34 -129.56
C VAL A 280 34.25 25.54 -130.47
N ASP A 281 35.32 26.30 -130.27
CA ASP A 281 35.66 27.44 -131.12
C ASP A 281 36.36 26.95 -132.40
N THR A 282 35.56 26.56 -133.39
CA THR A 282 36.03 25.95 -134.65
C THR A 282 36.89 26.89 -135.50
N TYR A 283 36.69 28.20 -135.40
CA TYR A 283 37.33 29.20 -136.25
C TYR A 283 38.24 30.17 -135.48
N ASN A 284 38.54 29.86 -134.21
CA ASN A 284 39.31 30.72 -133.30
C ASN A 284 38.74 32.15 -133.19
N GLN A 285 37.42 32.29 -133.21
CA GLN A 285 36.74 33.59 -133.14
C GLN A 285 36.92 34.28 -131.79
N HIS A 286 37.24 33.52 -130.75
CA HIS A 286 37.35 33.99 -129.38
C HIS A 286 38.78 33.94 -128.82
N GLY A 287 39.78 33.57 -129.64
CA GLY A 287 41.20 33.86 -129.41
C GLY A 287 42.01 32.85 -128.58
N ALA A 288 41.47 31.66 -128.28
CA ALA A 288 42.16 30.62 -127.49
C ALA A 288 42.80 29.49 -128.33
N GLY A 289 42.71 29.56 -129.65
CA GLY A 289 43.22 28.57 -130.60
C GLY A 289 42.11 27.82 -131.34
N TYR A 290 42.42 27.33 -132.56
CA TYR A 290 41.47 26.54 -133.36
C TYR A 290 41.07 25.25 -132.63
N GLY A 291 39.77 25.03 -132.47
CA GLY A 291 39.23 23.82 -131.83
C GLY A 291 39.24 23.84 -130.30
N ALA A 292 39.51 24.98 -129.65
CA ALA A 292 39.48 25.08 -128.20
C ALA A 292 38.04 24.97 -127.65
N PRO A 293 37.76 24.10 -126.65
CA PRO A 293 36.45 24.03 -126.03
C PRO A 293 36.21 25.20 -125.09
N PHE A 294 34.99 25.76 -125.11
CA PHE A 294 34.53 26.79 -124.17
C PHE A 294 33.13 26.47 -123.63
N PHE A 295 32.79 27.06 -122.49
CA PHE A 295 31.50 26.97 -121.84
C PHE A 295 30.74 28.28 -122.05
N TYR A 296 29.59 28.19 -122.70
CA TYR A 296 28.68 29.31 -122.93
C TYR A 296 27.51 29.23 -121.95
N ASN A 297 27.28 30.32 -121.21
CA ASN A 297 26.11 30.45 -120.35
C ASN A 297 24.90 30.91 -121.16
N GLN A 298 23.88 30.07 -121.21
CA GLN A 298 22.65 30.30 -121.97
C GLN A 298 21.78 31.43 -121.41
N VAL A 299 22.00 31.87 -120.18
CA VAL A 299 21.18 32.89 -119.51
C VAL A 299 21.76 34.30 -119.68
N ASN A 300 23.07 34.48 -119.47
CA ASN A 300 23.72 35.79 -119.49
C ASN A 300 24.66 35.99 -120.70
N GLY A 301 24.85 34.97 -121.54
CA GLY A 301 25.74 35.04 -122.72
C GLY A 301 27.24 34.98 -122.39
N GLU A 302 27.61 34.70 -121.14
CA GLU A 302 29.01 34.67 -120.71
C GLU A 302 29.75 33.47 -121.30
N ILE A 303 30.95 33.72 -121.83
CA ILE A 303 31.86 32.69 -122.37
C ILE A 303 33.00 32.48 -121.38
N ARG A 304 33.25 31.22 -121.02
CA ARG A 304 34.38 30.81 -120.18
C ARG A 304 35.13 29.65 -120.79
N TRP A 305 36.46 29.72 -120.80
CA TRP A 305 37.30 28.65 -121.34
C TRP A 305 37.49 27.47 -120.37
N ARG A 306 37.29 27.72 -119.07
CA ARG A 306 37.33 26.70 -118.02
C ARG A 306 35.93 26.30 -117.60
N LEU A 307 35.83 25.12 -116.97
CA LEU A 307 34.58 24.63 -116.40
C LEU A 307 34.05 25.62 -115.34
N PRO A 308 32.89 26.25 -115.55
CA PRO A 308 32.33 27.27 -114.65
C PRO A 308 32.03 26.74 -113.25
N ARG A 309 32.13 27.58 -112.20
CA ARG A 309 31.88 27.20 -110.78
C ARG A 309 30.59 26.40 -110.57
N ASP A 310 29.51 26.78 -111.26
CA ASP A 310 28.21 26.09 -111.17
C ASP A 310 28.31 24.63 -111.62
N LEU A 311 28.92 24.37 -112.79
CA LEU A 311 29.16 23.02 -113.30
C LEU A 311 30.25 22.30 -112.51
N LEU A 312 31.28 23.03 -112.09
CA LEU A 312 32.39 22.53 -111.30
C LEU A 312 31.91 22.00 -109.95
N SER A 313 30.95 22.65 -109.29
CA SER A 313 30.31 22.18 -108.06
C SER A 313 29.50 20.89 -108.23
N LEU A 314 29.13 20.57 -109.47
CA LEU A 314 28.38 19.38 -109.86
C LEU A 314 29.29 18.26 -110.38
N THR A 315 30.59 18.53 -110.55
CA THR A 315 31.55 17.49 -110.91
C THR A 315 31.70 16.50 -109.79
N VAL A 316 31.69 15.22 -110.16
CA VAL A 316 32.05 14.15 -109.25
C VAL A 316 33.52 14.30 -108.87
N ARG A 317 33.87 13.93 -107.64
CA ARG A 317 35.27 13.95 -107.20
C ARG A 317 36.10 13.04 -108.12
N PRO A 318 37.29 13.45 -108.56
CA PRO A 318 38.11 12.57 -109.39
C PRO A 318 38.57 11.34 -108.60
N THR A 319 38.89 10.27 -109.33
CA THR A 319 39.55 9.09 -108.80
C THR A 319 40.97 9.45 -108.34
N CYS A 320 41.45 8.81 -107.27
CA CYS A 320 42.85 8.98 -106.86
C CYS A 320 43.78 8.20 -107.81
N ALA A 321 44.82 8.83 -108.32
CA ALA A 321 45.80 8.22 -109.23
C ALA A 321 46.69 7.15 -108.55
N GLN A 322 46.87 7.20 -107.22
CA GLN A 322 47.74 6.28 -106.49
C GLN A 322 47.00 5.04 -105.95
N CYS A 323 45.77 5.18 -105.48
CA CYS A 323 44.99 4.09 -104.88
C CYS A 323 43.71 3.75 -105.64
N GLU A 324 43.44 4.41 -106.77
CA GLU A 324 42.32 4.17 -107.70
C GLU A 324 40.92 4.26 -107.07
N THR A 325 40.81 4.70 -105.81
CA THR A 325 39.52 4.83 -105.13
C THR A 325 38.66 5.90 -105.82
N PRO A 326 37.43 5.56 -106.25
CA PRO A 326 36.55 6.52 -106.88
C PRO A 326 36.16 7.61 -105.89
N ASP A 327 35.91 8.80 -106.41
CA ASP A 327 35.41 9.97 -105.69
C ASP A 327 36.24 10.42 -104.48
N SER A 328 37.51 10.05 -104.43
CA SER A 328 38.35 10.19 -103.24
C SER A 328 39.41 11.28 -103.35
N ALA A 329 39.71 11.78 -104.55
CA ALA A 329 40.76 12.76 -104.72
C ALA A 329 40.36 14.13 -104.14
N SER A 330 41.24 14.66 -103.31
CA SER A 330 41.13 15.94 -102.64
C SER A 330 42.18 16.94 -103.10
N PHE A 331 43.28 16.47 -103.69
CA PHE A 331 44.39 17.29 -104.17
C PHE A 331 44.69 17.07 -105.64
N GLU A 332 45.13 18.13 -106.30
CA GLU A 332 45.70 18.10 -107.64
C GLU A 332 47.13 18.64 -107.57
N CYS A 333 48.08 17.85 -108.08
CA CYS A 333 49.48 18.24 -108.18
C CYS A 333 49.77 18.64 -109.63
N SER A 334 50.20 19.89 -109.88
CA SER A 334 50.53 20.29 -111.26
C SER A 334 51.80 19.64 -111.77
N THR A 335 52.80 19.46 -110.89
CA THR A 335 54.11 18.91 -111.27
C THR A 335 54.01 17.43 -111.64
N CYS A 336 53.07 16.69 -111.05
CA CYS A 336 52.78 15.29 -111.41
C CYS A 336 51.64 15.16 -112.43
N SER A 337 50.87 16.22 -112.70
CA SER A 337 49.63 16.18 -113.50
C SER A 337 48.61 15.11 -113.06
N GLU A 338 48.54 14.84 -111.75
CA GLU A 338 47.76 13.74 -111.15
C GLU A 338 46.92 14.19 -109.95
N PHE A 339 45.88 13.41 -109.63
CA PHE A 339 44.94 13.66 -108.52
C PHE A 339 45.15 12.68 -107.36
N PHE A 340 45.18 13.17 -106.12
CA PHE A 340 45.47 12.37 -104.93
C PHE A 340 44.41 12.53 -103.85
N CYS A 341 44.07 11.46 -103.14
CA CYS A 341 43.32 11.55 -101.88
C CYS A 341 44.23 12.08 -100.75
N ASP A 342 43.64 12.50 -99.63
CA ASP A 342 44.39 13.10 -98.50
C ASP A 342 45.53 12.18 -98.02
N HIS A 343 45.28 10.86 -97.98
CA HIS A 343 46.28 9.88 -97.56
C HIS A 343 47.41 9.74 -98.60
N CYS A 344 47.07 9.56 -99.87
CA CYS A 344 48.07 9.36 -100.93
C CYS A 344 48.90 10.61 -101.19
N ASP A 345 48.33 11.82 -101.00
CA ASP A 345 49.11 13.05 -101.10
C ASP A 345 50.24 13.09 -100.07
N VAL A 346 49.95 12.72 -98.81
CA VAL A 346 50.97 12.68 -97.75
C VAL A 346 52.04 11.62 -98.05
N VAL A 347 51.66 10.46 -98.59
CA VAL A 347 52.63 9.40 -98.93
C VAL A 347 53.53 9.81 -100.09
N VAL A 348 52.97 10.33 -101.18
CA VAL A 348 53.72 10.65 -102.42
C VAL A 348 54.49 11.95 -102.31
N HIS A 349 53.95 12.94 -101.59
CA HIS A 349 54.51 14.28 -101.52
C HIS A 349 54.92 14.72 -100.11
N GLY A 350 54.88 13.83 -99.11
CA GLY A 350 55.31 14.13 -97.74
C GLY A 350 56.84 14.23 -97.57
N GLY A 351 57.63 13.71 -98.52
CA GLY A 351 59.09 13.63 -98.42
C GLY A 351 59.86 13.93 -99.71
N GLY A 352 61.15 14.22 -99.56
CA GLY A 352 62.11 14.38 -100.68
C GLY A 352 61.84 15.58 -101.59
N LYS A 353 62.30 15.46 -102.86
CA LYS A 353 62.18 16.52 -103.89
C LYS A 353 60.70 16.83 -104.25
N ARG A 354 59.79 15.87 -104.06
CA ARG A 354 58.36 16.00 -104.42
C ARG A 354 57.54 16.87 -103.44
N ARG A 355 58.10 17.20 -102.27
CA ARG A 355 57.46 18.13 -101.31
C ARG A 355 57.32 19.54 -101.86
N LEU A 356 58.20 19.92 -102.80
CA LEU A 356 58.21 21.24 -103.44
C LEU A 356 57.30 21.30 -104.68
N HIS A 357 56.54 20.23 -104.97
CA HIS A 357 55.56 20.28 -106.04
C HIS A 357 54.45 21.26 -105.70
N ASN A 358 54.02 22.02 -106.70
CA ASN A 358 52.88 22.90 -106.52
C ASN A 358 51.61 22.03 -106.48
N LYS A 359 50.78 22.23 -105.45
CA LYS A 359 49.53 21.48 -105.27
C LYS A 359 48.37 22.41 -104.93
N ARG A 360 47.15 21.97 -105.23
CA ARG A 360 45.91 22.66 -104.86
C ARG A 360 44.85 21.69 -104.34
N LYS A 361 43.98 22.17 -103.45
CA LYS A 361 42.90 21.37 -102.84
C LYS A 361 41.62 21.50 -103.66
N LEU A 362 41.16 20.41 -104.24
CA LEU A 362 40.00 20.39 -105.12
C LEU A 362 38.69 20.79 -104.42
N PHE A 363 38.54 20.51 -103.12
CA PHE A 363 37.30 20.73 -102.37
C PHE A 363 37.53 21.56 -101.11
N ASP A 364 36.55 22.38 -100.76
CA ASP A 364 36.51 23.12 -99.51
C ASP A 364 36.15 22.22 -98.31
N PHE A 365 36.10 22.82 -97.11
CA PHE A 365 35.71 22.11 -95.89
C PHE A 365 34.30 21.52 -95.97
N TYR A 366 33.37 22.20 -96.66
CA TYR A 366 31.98 21.78 -96.84
C TYR A 366 31.79 20.77 -97.98
N GLY A 367 32.88 20.31 -98.61
CA GLY A 367 32.88 19.36 -99.70
C GLY A 367 32.43 19.92 -101.05
N ARG A 368 32.34 21.25 -101.20
CA ARG A 368 32.09 21.91 -102.50
C ARG A 368 33.40 22.06 -103.27
N ARG A 369 33.34 21.95 -104.59
CA ARG A 369 34.52 22.08 -105.45
C ARG A 369 35.04 23.52 -105.43
N ARG A 370 36.31 23.72 -105.09
CA ARG A 370 36.99 25.03 -105.10
C ARG A 370 37.24 25.45 -106.56
N ASP A 371 36.88 26.70 -106.88
CA ASP A 371 37.21 27.34 -108.16
C ASP A 371 38.43 28.23 -107.96
N TYR A 372 39.51 27.95 -108.67
CA TYR A 372 40.80 28.61 -108.51
C TYR A 372 41.05 29.73 -109.54
N GLY A 373 40.07 30.02 -110.40
CA GLY A 373 40.12 31.13 -111.37
C GLY A 373 41.25 31.05 -112.40
N ASP A 374 41.60 32.21 -112.97
CA ASP A 374 42.55 32.38 -114.09
C ASP A 374 44.01 32.68 -113.68
N GLY A 375 44.37 32.57 -112.41
CA GLY A 375 45.75 32.80 -111.96
C GLY A 375 46.73 31.70 -112.40
N GLU A 376 48.02 32.03 -112.49
CA GLU A 376 49.09 31.03 -112.69
C GLU A 376 49.14 30.03 -111.52
N PHE A 377 49.38 28.76 -111.84
CA PHE A 377 49.41 27.69 -110.85
C PHE A 377 50.64 27.84 -109.92
N PRO A 378 50.51 27.78 -108.58
CA PRO A 378 49.30 27.54 -107.80
C PRO A 378 48.56 28.87 -107.52
N SER A 379 47.41 29.08 -108.17
CA SER A 379 46.62 30.28 -107.96
C SER A 379 45.94 30.21 -106.59
N ILE A 380 46.38 31.04 -105.66
CA ILE A 380 45.77 31.16 -104.32
C ILE A 380 44.88 32.40 -104.36
N TRP A 381 43.57 32.23 -104.56
CA TRP A 381 42.63 33.32 -104.33
C TRP A 381 42.43 33.49 -102.81
N PRO A 382 42.82 34.64 -102.20
CA PRO A 382 42.89 34.73 -100.74
C PRO A 382 41.55 34.95 -100.04
N SER A 383 40.45 35.24 -100.74
CA SER A 383 39.28 35.85 -100.11
C SER A 383 38.43 34.92 -99.22
N GLU A 384 38.19 33.65 -99.60
CA GLU A 384 37.44 32.72 -98.74
C GLU A 384 38.31 32.20 -97.57
N ILE A 385 39.61 31.98 -97.79
CA ILE A 385 40.55 31.52 -96.75
C ILE A 385 40.82 32.63 -95.72
N LEU A 386 40.94 33.89 -96.15
CA LEU A 386 41.15 35.02 -95.23
C LEU A 386 39.88 35.36 -94.43
N GLN A 387 38.68 35.15 -94.99
CA GLN A 387 37.43 35.31 -94.24
C GLN A 387 37.27 34.25 -93.15
N ASP A 388 37.62 33.00 -93.44
CA ASP A 388 37.61 31.93 -92.45
C ASP A 388 38.75 32.08 -91.43
N ALA A 389 39.93 32.53 -91.87
CA ALA A 389 41.05 32.85 -90.98
C ALA A 389 40.74 34.00 -90.00
N ALA A 390 39.81 34.90 -90.34
CA ALA A 390 39.37 35.99 -89.48
C ALA A 390 38.37 35.54 -88.39
N ARG A 391 37.74 34.36 -88.51
CA ARG A 391 36.73 33.85 -87.55
C ARG A 391 37.32 33.23 -86.27
N GLY A 392 38.61 33.42 -86.01
CA GLY A 392 39.28 32.95 -84.79
C GLY A 392 39.51 31.44 -84.67
N TYR A 393 39.15 30.65 -85.68
CA TYR A 393 39.45 29.21 -85.73
C TYR A 393 40.02 28.82 -87.08
N ASP A 394 41.14 28.09 -87.08
CA ASP A 394 41.76 27.60 -88.31
C ASP A 394 41.14 26.26 -88.70
N PHE A 395 40.14 26.30 -89.59
CA PHE A 395 39.38 25.12 -90.01
C PHE A 395 40.19 24.13 -90.86
N GLU A 396 41.36 24.52 -91.38
CA GLU A 396 42.24 23.59 -92.12
C GLU A 396 43.12 22.80 -91.16
N LYS A 397 43.63 23.43 -90.10
CA LYS A 397 44.48 22.78 -89.09
C LYS A 397 43.71 22.21 -87.91
N LEU A 398 42.42 22.55 -87.77
CA LEU A 398 41.57 22.23 -86.61
C LEU A 398 42.15 22.80 -85.30
N VAL A 399 42.74 23.99 -85.36
CA VAL A 399 43.40 24.64 -84.21
C VAL A 399 42.76 26.02 -83.94
N PRO A 400 42.42 26.33 -82.67
CA PRO A 400 42.06 27.67 -82.24
C PRO A 400 43.14 28.70 -82.57
N ARG A 401 42.76 29.86 -83.11
CA ARG A 401 43.67 31.01 -83.23
C ARG A 401 43.54 31.92 -82.01
N ASP A 402 44.38 32.94 -81.95
CA ASP A 402 44.41 33.89 -80.84
C ASP A 402 43.06 34.59 -80.61
N SER A 403 42.29 34.83 -81.66
CA SER A 403 40.92 35.40 -81.59
C SER A 403 39.82 34.36 -81.35
N TYR A 404 40.15 33.11 -81.01
CA TYR A 404 39.17 32.06 -80.71
C TYR A 404 38.32 32.39 -79.48
N GLN A 405 38.93 32.98 -78.45
CA GLN A 405 38.17 33.35 -77.25
C GLN A 405 37.24 34.53 -77.47
N ASP A 406 37.62 35.46 -78.35
CA ASP A 406 36.73 36.55 -78.75
C ASP A 406 35.51 36.00 -79.50
N MET A 407 35.73 35.04 -80.40
CA MET A 407 34.64 34.34 -81.10
C MET A 407 33.71 33.57 -80.13
N LEU A 408 34.25 32.87 -79.12
CA LEU A 408 33.44 32.21 -78.09
C LEU A 408 32.67 33.22 -77.22
N TRP A 409 33.29 34.36 -76.88
CA TRP A 409 32.64 35.43 -76.16
C TRP A 409 31.50 36.05 -76.97
N GLU A 410 31.70 36.28 -78.27
CA GLU A 410 30.64 36.74 -79.18
C GLU A 410 29.50 35.72 -79.27
N ILE A 411 29.81 34.42 -79.35
CA ILE A 411 28.80 33.35 -79.34
C ILE A 411 28.04 33.30 -78.00
N SER A 412 28.71 33.51 -76.86
CA SER A 412 28.03 33.56 -75.56
C SER A 412 27.14 34.80 -75.37
N ARG A 413 27.46 35.88 -76.10
CA ARG A 413 26.68 37.12 -76.14
C ARG A 413 25.56 37.08 -77.18
N PHE A 414 25.56 36.07 -78.04
CA PHE A 414 24.45 35.78 -78.91
C PHE A 414 23.26 35.37 -78.04
N VAL A 415 22.44 36.36 -77.70
CA VAL A 415 21.07 36.13 -77.23
C VAL A 415 20.40 35.39 -78.39
N PRO A 416 19.91 34.16 -78.19
CA PRO A 416 19.14 33.50 -79.23
C PRO A 416 18.02 34.46 -79.58
N VAL A 417 17.96 34.92 -80.84
CA VAL A 417 16.79 35.62 -81.34
C VAL A 417 15.63 34.70 -80.98
N SER A 418 14.74 35.17 -80.11
CA SER A 418 13.54 34.44 -79.76
C SER A 418 12.77 34.26 -81.06
N THR A 419 13.01 33.14 -81.74
CA THR A 419 12.00 32.55 -82.60
C THR A 419 10.85 32.31 -81.64
N GLY A 420 9.86 33.22 -81.67
CA GLY A 420 8.82 33.32 -80.66
C GLY A 420 8.35 31.96 -80.20
N ASN A 421 8.29 31.77 -78.89
CA ASN A 421 7.67 30.59 -78.32
C ASN A 421 6.16 30.74 -78.59
N TRP A 422 5.68 30.15 -79.67
CA TRP A 422 4.30 30.28 -80.18
C TRP A 422 3.21 29.81 -79.18
N ASP A 423 3.60 29.31 -78.01
CA ASP A 423 2.71 28.75 -77.00
C ASP A 423 2.21 29.78 -75.97
N ASP A 424 2.92 30.91 -75.79
CA ASP A 424 2.55 31.91 -74.77
C ASP A 424 1.37 32.80 -75.21
N GLU A 425 1.25 33.11 -76.51
CA GLU A 425 0.05 33.80 -77.05
C GLU A 425 -1.20 32.91 -76.97
N LEU A 426 -1.03 31.59 -77.06
CA LEU A 426 -2.14 30.63 -76.98
C LEU A 426 -2.58 30.37 -75.54
N ALA A 427 -1.66 30.48 -74.58
CA ALA A 427 -1.96 30.45 -73.15
C ALA A 427 -2.64 31.75 -72.70
N ALA A 428 -2.22 32.91 -73.21
CA ALA A 428 -2.86 34.20 -72.95
C ALA A 428 -4.29 34.28 -73.56
N ALA A 429 -4.49 33.73 -74.76
CA ALA A 429 -5.82 33.65 -75.38
C ALA A 429 -6.78 32.71 -74.61
N LYS A 430 -6.30 31.57 -74.09
CA LYS A 430 -7.11 30.67 -73.24
C LYS A 430 -7.42 31.25 -71.86
N ALA A 431 -6.50 32.05 -71.29
CA ALA A 431 -6.76 32.77 -70.04
C ALA A 431 -7.81 33.87 -70.23
N ALA A 432 -7.85 34.52 -71.40
CA ALA A 432 -8.89 35.50 -71.74
C ALA A 432 -10.26 34.85 -72.01
N GLU A 433 -10.33 33.65 -72.60
CA GLU A 433 -11.59 32.88 -72.75
C GLU A 433 -12.13 32.34 -71.41
N ALA A 434 -11.26 32.06 -70.44
CA ALA A 434 -11.67 31.64 -69.10
C ALA A 434 -12.25 32.80 -68.24
N ALA A 435 -11.94 34.06 -68.60
CA ALA A 435 -12.40 35.25 -67.88
C ALA A 435 -13.81 35.73 -68.27
N THR A 436 -14.40 35.20 -69.35
CA THR A 436 -15.73 35.60 -69.86
C THR A 436 -16.89 34.70 -69.40
N SER A 437 -16.64 33.69 -68.55
CA SER A 437 -17.71 32.87 -67.97
C SER A 437 -18.27 33.49 -66.68
N PRO A 438 -19.57 33.87 -66.62
CA PRO A 438 -20.18 34.52 -65.46
C PRO A 438 -20.20 33.68 -64.17
N ALA A 439 -19.88 32.37 -64.27
CA ALA A 439 -19.78 31.48 -63.11
C ALA A 439 -18.48 31.67 -62.30
N VAL A 440 -17.40 32.18 -62.90
CA VAL A 440 -16.10 32.37 -62.22
C VAL A 440 -16.06 33.70 -61.45
N ALA A 441 -16.76 34.73 -61.94
CA ALA A 441 -16.86 36.04 -61.28
C ALA A 441 -17.60 35.97 -59.92
N LEU A 442 -18.59 35.09 -59.77
CA LEU A 442 -19.33 34.89 -58.51
C LEU A 442 -18.52 34.12 -57.45
N ALA A 443 -17.61 33.24 -57.88
CA ALA A 443 -16.72 32.49 -56.98
C ALA A 443 -15.54 33.35 -56.46
N PHE A 444 -15.12 34.36 -57.22
CA PHE A 444 -14.08 35.31 -56.78
C PHE A 444 -14.62 36.40 -55.86
N ALA A 445 -15.88 36.82 -56.02
CA ALA A 445 -16.52 37.82 -55.16
C ALA A 445 -16.78 37.32 -53.72
N THR A 446 -16.89 36.01 -53.51
CA THR A 446 -17.09 35.40 -52.18
C THR A 446 -15.79 35.13 -51.42
N MET A 447 -14.64 35.03 -52.10
CA MET A 447 -13.33 34.83 -51.46
C MET A 447 -12.70 36.13 -50.93
N LEU A 448 -13.16 37.29 -51.38
CA LEU A 448 -12.60 38.60 -51.00
C LEU A 448 -13.33 39.30 -49.84
N SER A 449 -14.34 38.67 -49.22
CA SER A 449 -15.06 39.24 -48.07
C SER A 449 -14.58 38.79 -46.68
N GLU A 450 -13.54 37.93 -46.58
CA GLU A 450 -13.08 37.38 -45.29
C GLU A 450 -11.64 37.74 -44.88
N SER A 451 -10.97 38.69 -45.53
CA SER A 451 -9.64 39.15 -45.07
C SER A 451 -9.50 40.68 -45.11
N ALA A 452 -10.22 41.35 -44.20
CA ALA A 452 -10.01 42.76 -43.89
C ALA A 452 -9.57 42.94 -42.42
N SER A 453 -8.27 42.84 -42.16
CA SER A 453 -7.58 43.59 -41.09
C SER A 453 -6.08 43.36 -41.10
N ALA A 454 -5.33 44.34 -41.60
CA ALA A 454 -4.27 45.03 -40.86
C ALA A 454 -3.48 45.94 -41.83
N LYS A 455 -3.29 47.18 -41.38
CA LYS A 455 -2.70 48.31 -42.11
C LYS A 455 -1.18 48.13 -42.34
N PRO A 456 -0.60 48.82 -43.34
CA PRO A 456 0.84 48.91 -43.54
C PRO A 456 1.42 50.08 -42.75
N ASN A 457 2.70 50.01 -42.39
CA ASN A 457 3.54 51.20 -42.26
C ASN A 457 4.99 50.87 -42.60
N ASN A 458 5.51 51.65 -43.55
CA ASN A 458 6.91 51.82 -43.89
C ASN A 458 7.71 52.37 -42.71
N THR A 459 8.98 51.96 -42.58
CA THR A 459 10.09 52.89 -42.31
C THR A 459 11.44 52.28 -42.70
N SER A 460 12.21 53.07 -43.44
CA SER A 460 13.60 52.90 -43.84
C SER A 460 14.58 53.35 -42.74
N THR A 461 15.71 52.66 -42.59
CA THR A 461 16.99 53.13 -41.99
C THR A 461 18.09 52.17 -42.46
N ILE A 462 18.99 52.52 -43.37
CA ILE A 462 20.30 53.18 -43.14
C ILE A 462 21.12 52.48 -42.05
N ASP A 463 21.97 51.55 -42.45
CA ASP A 463 23.12 51.11 -41.65
C ASP A 463 24.35 51.90 -42.09
N THR A 464 24.98 52.55 -41.12
CA THR A 464 26.27 53.23 -41.24
C THR A 464 27.30 52.39 -40.52
N ASP A 465 28.42 52.14 -41.19
CA ASP A 465 29.58 51.48 -40.63
C ASP A 465 30.20 52.33 -39.52
N SER A 466 30.53 51.71 -38.40
CA SER A 466 31.48 52.21 -37.40
C SER A 466 32.66 51.24 -37.33
N ASP A 467 33.65 51.51 -38.17
CA ASP A 467 35.07 51.50 -37.81
C ASP A 467 35.91 51.56 -39.08
N GLY A 468 36.28 52.79 -39.46
CA GLY A 468 37.14 53.06 -40.60
C GLY A 468 38.59 52.69 -40.33
N LEU A 469 39.00 51.49 -40.74
CA LEU A 469 40.40 51.16 -41.08
C LEU A 469 40.42 50.14 -42.24
N GLY A 470 40.88 50.57 -43.42
CA GLY A 470 41.01 49.72 -44.59
C GLY A 470 42.32 48.92 -44.61
N ARG A 471 42.21 47.58 -44.70
CA ARG A 471 43.15 46.73 -45.46
C ARG A 471 42.51 45.40 -45.89
N PRO A 472 42.90 44.84 -47.05
CA PRO A 472 42.17 43.77 -47.71
C PRO A 472 42.56 42.42 -47.12
N SER A 473 41.57 41.63 -46.72
CA SER A 473 41.75 40.19 -46.49
C SER A 473 41.06 39.45 -47.62
N GLY A 474 41.80 38.58 -48.30
CA GLY A 474 41.44 37.88 -49.53
C GLY A 474 40.19 37.00 -49.47
N PRO A 475 39.90 36.30 -50.58
CA PRO A 475 38.61 35.66 -50.81
C PRO A 475 38.41 34.52 -49.82
N LYS A 476 37.58 34.75 -48.79
CA LYS A 476 37.02 33.67 -48.00
C LYS A 476 35.90 33.05 -48.82
N HIS A 477 36.15 31.84 -49.32
CA HIS A 477 35.12 30.92 -49.78
C HIS A 477 34.04 30.80 -48.69
N HIS A 478 32.91 31.48 -48.85
CA HIS A 478 31.73 31.28 -48.02
C HIS A 478 30.84 30.20 -48.66
N LEU A 479 30.79 29.05 -47.99
CA LEU A 479 29.80 28.01 -48.22
C LEU A 479 28.39 28.59 -48.05
N LEU A 480 27.48 28.21 -48.96
CA LEU A 480 26.14 28.76 -49.18
C LEU A 480 25.10 28.49 -48.06
N TYR A 481 25.50 28.12 -46.84
CA TYR A 481 24.57 27.92 -45.72
C TYR A 481 25.14 28.49 -44.42
N ARG A 482 24.51 29.55 -43.90
CA ARG A 482 24.71 30.03 -42.53
C ARG A 482 23.61 29.38 -41.68
N GLU A 483 23.97 28.34 -40.94
CA GLU A 483 23.06 27.64 -40.02
C GLU A 483 22.66 28.62 -38.89
N GLN A 484 21.35 28.73 -38.61
CA GLN A 484 20.84 29.54 -37.49
C GLN A 484 20.64 28.64 -36.27
N ASP A 485 21.27 28.99 -35.14
CA ASP A 485 21.17 28.25 -33.86
C ASP A 485 19.85 28.50 -33.10
N PHE A 486 19.01 29.39 -33.63
CA PHE A 486 17.72 29.81 -33.06
C PHE A 486 16.63 29.62 -34.11
N ASP A 487 15.40 29.32 -33.67
CA ASP A 487 14.24 29.25 -34.54
C ASP A 487 13.70 30.65 -34.93
N GLU A 488 12.70 30.70 -35.80
CA GLU A 488 12.04 31.95 -36.26
C GLU A 488 11.42 32.77 -35.12
N ASN A 489 11.29 32.19 -33.91
CA ASN A 489 10.76 32.83 -32.71
C ASN A 489 11.87 33.19 -31.70
N GLY A 490 13.15 32.99 -32.02
CA GLY A 490 14.29 33.28 -31.14
C GLY A 490 14.55 32.25 -30.05
N VAL A 491 13.95 31.07 -30.11
CA VAL A 491 14.16 29.97 -29.15
C VAL A 491 15.36 29.13 -29.59
N SER A 492 16.27 28.81 -28.66
CA SER A 492 17.46 28.02 -28.98
C SER A 492 17.09 26.63 -29.47
N LEU A 493 17.70 26.20 -30.57
CA LEU A 493 17.51 24.86 -31.14
C LEU A 493 18.32 23.76 -30.41
N TRP A 494 19.02 24.13 -29.33
CA TRP A 494 19.81 23.25 -28.48
C TRP A 494 19.02 22.78 -27.26
N GLU A 495 18.99 21.47 -27.02
CA GLU A 495 18.37 20.84 -25.84
C GLU A 495 19.42 20.14 -24.98
N SER A 496 19.41 20.39 -23.67
CA SER A 496 20.28 19.69 -22.72
C SER A 496 19.73 18.31 -22.36
N PHE A 497 20.60 17.30 -22.32
CA PHE A 497 20.30 15.97 -21.80
C PHE A 497 21.48 15.45 -20.96
N TYR A 498 21.20 14.54 -20.02
CA TYR A 498 22.24 13.92 -19.20
C TYR A 498 22.78 12.67 -19.90
N ASP A 499 24.08 12.67 -20.23
CA ASP A 499 24.74 11.53 -20.87
C ASP A 499 25.31 10.61 -19.80
N TYR A 500 24.57 9.55 -19.46
CA TYR A 500 24.95 8.57 -18.44
C TYR A 500 26.28 7.86 -18.74
N GLY A 501 26.75 7.85 -20.00
CA GLY A 501 28.02 7.22 -20.38
C GLY A 501 29.24 8.13 -20.18
N GLN A 502 29.04 9.43 -19.99
CA GLN A 502 30.10 10.42 -19.77
C GLN A 502 29.94 11.16 -18.43
N GLU A 503 28.87 10.88 -17.68
CA GLU A 503 28.54 11.52 -16.40
C GLU A 503 28.45 13.06 -16.46
N GLU A 504 28.13 13.62 -17.64
CA GLU A 504 28.04 15.07 -17.87
C GLU A 504 26.74 15.45 -18.61
N TYR A 505 26.29 16.70 -18.42
CA TYR A 505 25.22 17.29 -19.22
C TYR A 505 25.75 17.74 -20.58
N ARG A 506 25.09 17.32 -21.67
CA ARG A 506 25.45 17.66 -23.05
C ARG A 506 24.26 18.26 -23.79
N TYR A 507 24.53 18.99 -24.87
CA TYR A 507 23.53 19.68 -25.66
C TYR A 507 23.37 19.02 -27.02
N TYR A 508 22.13 18.80 -27.44
CA TYR A 508 21.77 18.22 -28.72
C TYR A 508 21.04 19.26 -29.59
N HIS A 509 21.46 19.42 -30.84
CA HIS A 509 20.83 20.33 -31.79
C HIS A 509 19.67 19.65 -32.53
N ARG A 510 18.45 20.19 -32.39
CA ARG A 510 17.21 19.55 -32.90
C ARG A 510 17.20 19.28 -34.41
N ILE A 511 17.76 20.17 -35.21
CA ILE A 511 17.78 20.06 -36.69
C ILE A 511 19.01 19.29 -37.19
N SER A 512 20.22 19.78 -36.90
CA SER A 512 21.48 19.20 -37.40
C SER A 512 21.92 17.92 -36.68
N LYS A 513 21.25 17.53 -35.59
CA LYS A 513 21.50 16.29 -34.82
C LYS A 513 22.89 16.20 -34.18
N ARG A 514 23.62 17.31 -34.10
CA ARG A 514 24.95 17.37 -33.46
C ARG A 514 24.80 17.36 -31.94
N VAL A 515 25.77 16.76 -31.25
CA VAL A 515 25.90 16.79 -29.79
C VAL A 515 27.17 17.53 -29.43
N VAL A 516 27.07 18.51 -28.54
CA VAL A 516 28.22 19.31 -28.07
C VAL A 516 28.18 19.39 -26.55
N THR A 517 29.36 19.40 -25.93
CA THR A 517 29.51 19.56 -24.47
C THR A 517 29.30 21.00 -24.02
N GLN A 518 29.52 21.99 -24.89
CA GLN A 518 29.37 23.42 -24.62
C GLN A 518 28.64 24.12 -25.78
N LEU A 519 27.79 25.10 -25.48
CA LEU A 519 27.07 25.86 -26.51
C LEU A 519 28.03 26.81 -27.26
N PRO A 520 27.92 26.94 -28.59
CA PRO A 520 28.69 27.91 -29.35
C PRO A 520 28.35 29.33 -28.86
N GLY A 521 29.30 30.01 -28.22
CA GLY A 521 29.12 31.37 -27.69
C GLY A 521 29.37 31.52 -26.17
N GLN A 522 29.47 30.42 -25.42
CA GLN A 522 29.96 30.46 -24.04
C GLN A 522 31.47 30.22 -24.03
N ALA A 523 32.25 31.29 -24.20
CA ALA A 523 33.68 31.27 -23.90
C ALA A 523 33.86 31.21 -22.37
N GLN A 524 34.74 30.33 -21.91
CA GLN A 524 35.12 30.13 -20.51
C GLN A 524 35.45 31.45 -19.81
N GLN A 525 34.76 31.73 -18.70
CA GLN A 525 35.30 32.57 -17.62
C GLN A 525 35.86 31.66 -16.54
#